data_AF-A0A956EJZ4-F1
#
_entry.id   AF-A0A956EJZ4-F1
#
_cell.length_a   1.000
_cell.length_b   1.000
_cell.length_c   1.000
_cell.angle_alpha   90.00
_cell.angle_beta   90.00
_cell.angle_gamma   90.00
#
_symmetry.space_group_name_H-M   'P 1'
#
loop_
_entity.id
_entity.type
_entity.pdbx_description
1 polymer ?
#
loop_
_entity_poly.entity_id
_entity_poly.type
_entity_poly.pdbx_seq_one_letter_code
_entity_poly.pdbx_strand_id
1 'polypeptide(L)'
;GSIYDDGRIFLRNAAGDSVFLGRTRDGVFDRRVVVGDYDVHYAVESSQGGVPANHDVIIKEGLKIGGDVADMTIDVPTLAFAENVPLKGGGGVGHFFLRNIRFGDEVQIGSTGDEKLAATIVPGDYELIYRAESPGAGTPENQGRNLGCFHIDGEW
;
A
#
# COMPACT_ATOMS: atom_id res chain seq x y z
N GLY A 1 12.88 0.27 11.57
CA GLY A 1 11.96 1.39 11.31
C GLY A 1 12.32 2.56 12.19
N SER A 2 12.21 3.76 11.64
CA SER A 2 12.16 5.00 12.40
C SER A 2 10.96 4.99 13.37
N ILE A 3 10.99 5.79 14.45
CA ILE A 3 9.81 5.96 15.33
C ILE A 3 8.62 6.64 14.63
N TYR A 4 8.83 7.13 13.41
CA TYR A 4 7.81 7.69 12.54
C TYR A 4 7.23 6.66 11.55
N ASP A 5 7.78 5.44 11.43
CA ASP A 5 7.16 4.41 10.60
C ASP A 5 5.94 3.83 11.31
N ASP A 6 4.75 4.06 10.77
CA ASP A 6 3.50 3.74 11.42
C ASP A 6 2.40 3.42 10.42
N GLY A 7 1.69 2.34 10.70
CA GLY A 7 0.52 1.93 9.96
C GLY A 7 -0.60 1.54 10.90
N ARG A 8 -1.82 1.68 10.42
CA ARG A 8 -3.07 1.38 11.11
C ARG A 8 -3.63 0.08 10.59
N ILE A 9 -4.13 -0.74 11.51
CA ILE A 9 -4.79 -2.01 11.19
C ILE A 9 -6.28 -1.87 11.46
N PHE A 10 -7.08 -2.30 10.49
CA PHE A 10 -8.54 -2.32 10.59
C PHE A 10 -9.08 -3.70 10.26
N LEU A 11 -10.20 -4.06 10.89
CA LEU A 11 -11.12 -5.05 10.34
C LEU A 11 -12.18 -4.32 9.54
N ARG A 12 -12.59 -4.88 8.40
CA ARG A 12 -13.74 -4.40 7.62
C ARG A 12 -14.59 -5.56 7.17
N ASN A 13 -15.91 -5.42 7.21
CA ASN A 13 -16.81 -6.44 6.69
C ASN A 13 -17.45 -5.99 5.36
N ALA A 14 -18.13 -6.92 4.69
CA ALA A 14 -18.79 -6.65 3.40
C ALA A 14 -19.93 -5.62 3.49
N ALA A 15 -20.45 -5.33 4.69
CA ALA A 15 -21.46 -4.29 4.91
C ALA A 15 -20.85 -2.89 5.08
N GLY A 16 -19.51 -2.77 5.06
CA GLY A 16 -18.80 -1.51 5.23
C GLY A 16 -18.57 -1.11 6.69
N ASP A 17 -18.87 -1.99 7.65
CA ASP A 17 -18.46 -1.79 9.05
C ASP A 17 -16.94 -1.83 9.17
N SER A 18 -16.37 -1.03 10.07
CA SER A 18 -14.93 -0.99 10.29
C SER A 18 -14.57 -0.86 11.77
N VAL A 19 -13.61 -1.68 12.20
CA VAL A 19 -13.07 -1.65 13.55
C VAL A 19 -11.58 -1.35 13.49
N PHE A 20 -11.16 -0.26 14.12
CA PHE A 20 -9.75 0.04 14.29
C PHE A 20 -9.13 -0.84 15.38
N LEU A 21 -8.17 -1.68 14.99
CA LEU A 21 -7.50 -2.59 15.91
C LEU A 21 -6.38 -1.90 16.69
N GLY A 22 -5.48 -1.24 15.97
CA GLY A 22 -4.31 -0.61 16.57
C GLY A 22 -3.31 -0.18 15.52
N ARG A 23 -2.13 0.22 15.99
CA ARG A 23 -1.01 0.59 15.13
C ARG A 23 0.06 -0.48 15.09
N THR A 24 0.80 -0.56 13.99
CA THR A 24 1.93 -1.47 13.86
C THR A 24 3.02 -1.19 14.90
N ARG A 25 3.19 0.07 15.32
CA ARG A 25 4.13 0.46 16.39
C ARG A 25 3.75 -0.04 17.79
N ASP A 26 2.47 -0.36 18.02
CA ASP A 26 1.98 -0.75 19.35
C ASP A 26 2.42 -2.18 19.70
N GLY A 27 2.71 -3.01 18.70
CA GLY A 27 3.11 -4.41 18.83
C GLY A 27 1.96 -5.33 19.23
N VAL A 28 1.28 -5.03 20.33
CA VAL A 28 0.13 -5.80 20.84
C VAL A 28 -1.01 -4.87 21.19
N PHE A 29 -2.23 -5.25 20.82
CA PHE A 29 -3.46 -4.52 21.12
C PHE A 29 -4.60 -5.50 21.43
N ASP A 30 -5.56 -5.06 22.25
CA ASP A 30 -6.77 -5.79 22.59
C ASP A 30 -8.01 -4.96 22.22
N ARG A 31 -8.96 -5.58 21.52
CA ARG A 31 -10.23 -4.98 21.09
C ARG A 31 -11.38 -5.97 21.19
N ARG A 32 -12.53 -5.47 21.65
CA ARG A 32 -13.79 -6.20 21.54
C ARG A 32 -14.38 -5.97 20.15
N VAL A 33 -14.55 -7.06 19.41
CA VAL A 33 -15.08 -7.06 18.04
C VAL A 33 -16.35 -7.91 18.01
N VAL A 34 -17.36 -7.49 17.25
CA VAL A 34 -18.57 -8.29 17.04
C VAL A 34 -18.24 -9.49 16.18
N VAL A 35 -18.73 -10.67 16.55
CA VAL A 35 -18.53 -11.90 15.78
C VAL A 35 -19.01 -11.75 14.33
N GLY A 36 -18.26 -12.30 13.38
CA GLY A 36 -18.57 -12.18 11.94
C GLY A 36 -17.38 -12.44 11.03
N ASP A 37 -17.60 -12.26 9.73
CA ASP A 37 -16.58 -12.35 8.69
C ASP A 37 -16.02 -10.95 8.37
N TYR A 38 -14.70 -10.82 8.39
CA TYR A 38 -13.98 -9.58 8.12
C TYR A 38 -12.77 -9.81 7.23
N ASP A 39 -12.34 -8.76 6.56
CA ASP A 39 -11.01 -8.63 5.97
C ASP A 39 -10.14 -7.75 6.86
N VAL A 40 -8.83 -8.02 6.87
CA VAL A 40 -7.83 -7.21 7.58
C VAL A 40 -7.21 -6.23 6.59
N HIS A 41 -7.35 -4.95 6.91
CA HIS A 41 -6.80 -3.85 6.12
C HIS A 41 -5.61 -3.23 6.83
N TYR A 42 -4.60 -2.89 6.05
CA TYR A 42 -3.48 -2.05 6.44
C TYR A 42 -3.56 -0.69 5.75
N ALA A 43 -3.26 0.38 6.48
CA ALA A 43 -3.15 1.73 5.95
C ALA A 43 -1.97 2.47 6.59
N VAL A 44 -1.06 2.99 5.78
CA VAL A 44 0.06 3.80 6.28
C VAL A 44 -0.45 5.10 6.90
N GLU A 45 0.08 5.45 8.08
CA GLU A 45 -0.08 6.76 8.70
C GLU A 45 1.13 7.65 8.40
N SER A 46 2.33 7.07 8.50
CA SER A 46 3.59 7.70 8.07
C SER A 46 4.62 6.62 7.74
N SER A 47 5.35 6.78 6.64
CA SER A 47 6.44 5.86 6.26
C SER A 47 7.67 6.64 5.81
N GLN A 48 8.82 6.20 6.30
CA GLN A 48 10.18 6.53 5.87
C GLN A 48 10.88 5.27 5.32
N GLY A 49 10.08 4.28 4.88
CA GLY A 49 10.54 3.02 4.31
C GLY A 49 10.52 1.84 5.27
N GLY A 50 10.23 2.03 6.57
CA GLY A 50 10.21 0.94 7.54
C GLY A 50 8.87 0.18 7.63
N VAL A 51 7.80 0.73 7.07
CA VAL A 51 6.50 0.06 6.88
C VAL A 51 6.01 0.25 5.45
N PRO A 52 5.11 -0.61 4.94
CA PRO A 52 4.51 -0.44 3.62
C PRO A 52 3.85 0.94 3.46
N ALA A 53 3.99 1.55 2.30
CA ALA A 53 3.41 2.84 1.95
C ALA A 53 1.96 2.73 1.43
N ASN A 54 1.38 1.52 1.43
CA ASN A 54 -0.01 1.26 1.06
C ASN A 54 -0.98 2.08 1.92
N HIS A 55 -1.95 2.74 1.29
CA HIS A 55 -2.89 3.62 1.97
C HIS A 55 -4.18 2.90 2.38
N ASP A 56 -4.55 1.82 1.69
CA ASP A 56 -5.64 0.93 2.05
C ASP A 56 -5.55 -0.41 1.31
N VAL A 57 -4.81 -1.38 1.87
CA VAL A 57 -4.61 -2.70 1.24
C VAL A 57 -5.14 -3.82 2.14
N ILE A 58 -5.78 -4.81 1.53
CA ILE A 58 -6.18 -6.03 2.22
C ILE A 58 -4.96 -6.94 2.37
N ILE A 59 -4.59 -7.22 3.62
CA ILE A 59 -3.46 -8.12 3.96
C ILE A 59 -3.92 -9.52 4.37
N LYS A 60 -5.22 -9.69 4.70
CA LYS A 60 -5.83 -10.99 4.97
C LYS A 60 -7.33 -10.95 4.67
N GLU A 61 -7.81 -11.88 3.85
CA GLU A 61 -9.22 -11.99 3.51
C GLU A 61 -9.95 -13.06 4.34
N GLY A 62 -11.26 -12.88 4.51
CA GLY A 62 -12.16 -13.91 5.02
C GLY A 62 -11.84 -14.36 6.45
N LEU A 63 -11.28 -13.47 7.27
CA LEU A 63 -11.02 -13.72 8.67
C LEU A 63 -12.33 -13.90 9.43
N LYS A 64 -12.50 -15.08 10.02
CA LYS A 64 -13.66 -15.41 10.85
C LYS A 64 -13.39 -15.03 12.31
N ILE A 65 -14.10 -14.04 12.81
CA ILE A 65 -14.09 -13.68 14.24
C ILE A 65 -15.26 -14.39 14.92
N GLY A 66 -14.95 -15.40 15.73
CA GLY A 66 -15.91 -16.17 16.53
C GLY A 66 -15.77 -15.92 18.03
N GLY A 67 -16.63 -16.54 18.84
CA GLY A 67 -16.64 -16.38 20.31
C GLY A 67 -15.38 -16.90 21.03
N ASP A 68 -14.57 -17.73 20.36
CA ASP A 68 -13.40 -18.39 20.95
C ASP A 68 -12.06 -17.75 20.51
N VAL A 69 -12.08 -16.67 19.71
CA VAL A 69 -10.85 -16.00 19.28
C VAL A 69 -10.31 -15.16 20.44
N ALA A 70 -9.28 -15.68 21.11
CA ALA A 70 -8.61 -14.99 22.22
C ALA A 70 -7.36 -14.22 21.77
N ASP A 71 -6.54 -14.81 20.89
CA ASP A 71 -5.29 -14.23 20.40
C ASP A 71 -5.14 -14.44 18.89
N MET A 72 -4.66 -13.42 18.18
CA MET A 72 -4.37 -13.49 16.74
C MET A 72 -3.14 -12.65 16.40
N THR A 73 -2.18 -13.26 15.71
CA THR A 73 -1.09 -12.54 15.06
C THR A 73 -1.58 -11.97 13.73
N ILE A 74 -1.26 -10.69 13.50
CA ILE A 74 -1.49 -10.01 12.22
C ILE A 74 -0.12 -9.60 11.68
N ASP A 75 0.33 -10.32 10.66
CA ASP A 75 1.54 -9.98 9.93
C ASP A 75 1.21 -8.94 8.84
N VAL A 76 2.06 -7.92 8.72
CA VAL A 76 2.02 -6.96 7.62
C VAL A 76 3.17 -7.30 6.68
N PRO A 77 2.91 -8.04 5.58
CA PRO A 77 3.98 -8.45 4.68
C PRO A 77 4.59 -7.21 4.04
N THR A 78 5.92 -7.17 3.97
CA THR A 78 6.65 -5.95 3.62
C THR A 78 7.75 -6.30 2.62
N LEU A 79 7.76 -5.62 1.47
CA LEU A 79 8.78 -5.77 0.44
C LEU A 79 9.26 -4.41 -0.07
N ALA A 80 10.57 -4.26 -0.27
CA ALA A 80 11.15 -3.10 -0.94
C ALA A 80 11.12 -3.29 -2.47
N PHE A 81 10.31 -2.48 -3.16
CA PHE A 81 10.30 -2.36 -4.61
C PHE A 81 11.28 -1.29 -5.07
N ALA A 82 12.05 -1.56 -6.13
CA ALA A 82 12.91 -0.57 -6.75
C ALA A 82 13.10 -0.85 -8.25
N GLU A 83 12.90 0.17 -9.08
CA GLU A 83 13.07 0.10 -10.54
C GLU A 83 13.72 1.38 -11.08
N ASN A 84 14.36 1.29 -12.25
CA ASN A 84 14.84 2.50 -12.93
C ASN A 84 13.65 3.31 -13.47
N VAL A 85 13.76 4.65 -13.44
CA VAL A 85 12.71 5.50 -14.00
C VAL A 85 12.57 5.25 -15.51
N PRO A 86 11.40 4.80 -16.00
CA PRO A 86 11.22 4.41 -17.41
C PRO A 86 11.07 5.62 -18.35
N LEU A 87 10.80 6.81 -17.81
CA LEU A 87 10.50 8.02 -18.56
C LEU A 87 11.02 9.26 -17.83
N LYS A 88 11.81 10.09 -18.53
CA LYS A 88 12.38 11.33 -17.98
C LYS A 88 11.52 12.55 -18.29
N GLY A 89 11.55 13.52 -17.38
CA GLY A 89 10.59 14.63 -17.37
C GLY A 89 10.81 15.70 -18.43
N GLY A 90 11.98 15.82 -19.06
CA GLY A 90 12.19 16.79 -20.15
C GLY A 90 11.77 18.24 -19.82
N GLY A 91 11.98 18.68 -18.58
CA GLY A 91 11.59 20.01 -18.09
C GLY A 91 10.22 20.11 -17.40
N GLY A 92 9.46 19.02 -17.33
CA GLY A 92 8.23 18.92 -16.54
C GLY A 92 8.28 17.82 -15.48
N VAL A 93 7.19 17.71 -14.72
CA VAL A 93 7.03 16.79 -13.59
C VAL A 93 5.87 15.85 -13.87
N GLY A 94 6.13 14.55 -13.75
CA GLY A 94 5.10 13.53 -13.65
C GLY A 94 5.44 12.54 -12.54
N HIS A 95 4.40 11.91 -11.99
CA HIS A 95 4.46 10.99 -10.87
C HIS A 95 4.15 9.56 -11.32
N PHE A 96 4.80 8.62 -10.67
CA PHE A 96 4.60 7.20 -10.87
C PHE A 96 3.92 6.59 -9.66
N PHE A 97 2.93 5.75 -9.90
CA PHE A 97 2.17 5.05 -8.87
C PHE A 97 2.17 3.56 -9.15
N LEU A 98 2.25 2.73 -8.10
CA LEU A 98 1.81 1.35 -8.17
C LEU A 98 0.36 1.30 -7.72
N ARG A 99 -0.54 0.82 -8.58
CA ARG A 99 -1.93 0.54 -8.22
C ARG A 99 -2.14 -0.95 -8.07
N ASN A 100 -2.58 -1.39 -6.91
CA ASN A 100 -2.97 -2.78 -6.68
C ASN A 100 -4.13 -3.14 -7.61
N ILE A 101 -3.97 -4.19 -8.42
CA ILE A 101 -4.96 -4.56 -9.44
C ILE A 101 -6.25 -5.07 -8.80
N ARG A 102 -6.13 -5.76 -7.66
CA ARG A 102 -7.27 -6.43 -7.01
C ARG A 102 -8.12 -5.46 -6.18
N PHE A 103 -7.48 -4.55 -5.47
CA PHE A 103 -8.14 -3.71 -4.46
C PHE A 103 -8.10 -2.21 -4.77
N GLY A 104 -7.29 -1.80 -5.75
CA GLY A 104 -7.25 -0.40 -6.21
C GLY A 104 -6.43 0.56 -5.35
N ASP A 105 -5.78 0.10 -4.27
CA ASP A 105 -4.83 0.88 -3.49
C ASP A 105 -3.73 1.46 -4.38
N GLU A 106 -3.36 2.73 -4.17
CA GLU A 106 -2.34 3.41 -4.96
C GLU A 106 -1.22 3.94 -4.06
N VAL A 107 0.02 3.62 -4.43
CA VAL A 107 1.23 4.11 -3.77
C VAL A 107 2.04 4.92 -4.76
N GLN A 108 2.35 6.18 -4.44
CA GLN A 108 3.32 6.95 -5.23
C GLN A 108 4.74 6.43 -4.96
N ILE A 109 5.45 6.06 -6.01
CA ILE A 109 6.78 5.41 -5.92
C ILE A 109 7.92 6.27 -6.47
N GLY A 110 7.62 7.49 -6.94
CA GLY A 110 8.60 8.44 -7.42
C GLY A 110 8.06 9.36 -8.51
N SER A 111 8.97 10.08 -9.14
CA SER A 111 8.71 11.10 -10.15
C SER A 111 9.70 11.03 -11.31
N THR A 112 9.41 11.74 -12.39
CA THR A 112 10.25 11.81 -13.59
C THR A 112 11.62 12.45 -13.38
N GLY A 113 11.83 13.14 -12.26
CA GLY A 113 13.12 13.72 -11.86
C GLY A 113 14.04 12.75 -11.14
N ASP A 114 13.51 11.64 -10.64
CA ASP A 114 14.27 10.70 -9.82
C ASP A 114 15.19 9.80 -10.67
N GLU A 115 16.21 9.23 -10.03
CA GLU A 115 17.03 8.20 -10.66
C GLU A 115 16.31 6.85 -10.69
N LYS A 116 15.63 6.53 -9.59
CA LYS A 116 14.90 5.27 -9.38
C LYS A 116 13.51 5.55 -8.81
N LEU A 117 12.58 4.67 -9.15
CA LEU A 117 11.32 4.51 -8.45
C LEU A 117 11.56 3.53 -7.31
N ALA A 118 11.11 3.85 -6.11
CA ALA A 118 11.25 2.97 -4.96
C ALA A 118 10.15 3.19 -3.94
N ALA A 119 9.67 2.09 -3.35
CA ALA A 119 8.77 2.13 -2.20
C ALA A 119 8.84 0.81 -1.45
N THR A 120 8.61 0.86 -0.14
CA THR A 120 8.27 -0.32 0.64
C THR A 120 6.76 -0.55 0.51
N ILE A 121 6.32 -1.73 0.09
CA ILE A 121 4.90 -2.05 -0.18
C ILE A 121 4.54 -3.47 0.28
N VAL A 122 3.25 -3.75 0.36
CA VAL A 122 2.72 -5.11 0.52
C VAL A 122 2.84 -5.86 -0.82
N PRO A 123 3.34 -7.11 -0.84
CA PRO A 123 3.34 -7.99 -2.02
C PRO A 123 1.97 -8.11 -2.71
N GLY A 124 1.99 -8.36 -4.01
CA GLY A 124 0.78 -8.52 -4.82
C GLY A 124 0.95 -8.13 -6.28
N ASP A 125 -0.18 -8.09 -6.99
CA ASP A 125 -0.23 -7.67 -8.40
C ASP A 125 -0.53 -6.17 -8.51
N TYR A 126 0.37 -5.46 -9.18
CA TYR A 126 0.28 -4.02 -9.36
C TYR A 126 0.37 -3.62 -10.82
N GLU A 127 -0.26 -2.52 -11.19
CA GLU A 127 0.06 -1.79 -12.41
C GLU A 127 0.86 -0.53 -12.11
N LEU A 128 1.81 -0.22 -12.98
CA LEU A 128 2.55 1.04 -12.94
C LEU A 128 1.79 2.11 -13.71
N ILE A 129 1.34 3.14 -13.00
CA ILE A 129 0.59 4.26 -13.55
C ILE A 129 1.48 5.49 -13.61
N TYR A 130 1.45 6.20 -14.73
CA TYR A 130 2.03 7.52 -14.87
C TYR A 130 0.95 8.61 -14.93
N ARG A 131 1.16 9.70 -14.19
CA ARG A 131 0.35 10.92 -14.20
C ARG A 131 1.22 12.16 -14.32
N ALA A 132 0.97 12.99 -15.33
CA ALA A 132 1.62 14.29 -15.45
C ALA A 132 1.06 15.28 -14.41
N GLU A 133 1.93 16.00 -13.72
CA GLU A 133 1.53 17.12 -12.84
C GLU A 133 1.73 18.45 -13.56
N SER A 134 2.92 18.66 -14.14
CA SER A 134 3.29 19.88 -14.84
C SER A 134 3.99 19.51 -16.14
N PRO A 135 3.30 19.58 -17.29
CA PRO A 135 3.90 19.18 -18.56
C PRO A 135 4.98 20.18 -19.00
N GLY A 136 6.16 19.67 -19.30
CA GLY A 136 7.25 20.39 -19.97
C GLY A 136 7.41 19.94 -21.42
N ALA A 137 8.32 20.57 -22.16
CA ALA A 137 8.50 20.34 -23.60
C ALA A 137 8.86 18.89 -24.00
N GLY A 138 9.19 18.01 -23.03
CA GLY A 138 9.43 16.59 -23.24
C GLY A 138 8.66 15.64 -22.31
N THR A 139 7.68 16.14 -21.54
CA THR A 139 6.88 15.32 -20.62
C THR A 139 5.59 14.86 -21.30
N PRO A 140 5.29 13.54 -21.36
CA PRO A 140 3.96 13.08 -21.73
C PRO A 140 2.89 13.65 -20.77
N GLU A 141 1.76 14.10 -21.30
CA GLU A 141 0.71 14.78 -20.52
C GLU A 141 -0.34 13.84 -19.92
N ASN A 142 -0.14 12.52 -20.07
CA ASN A 142 -1.11 11.51 -19.67
C ASN A 142 -1.45 11.58 -18.17
N GLN A 143 -2.74 11.46 -17.84
CA GLN A 143 -3.29 11.59 -16.47
C GLN A 143 -3.65 10.25 -15.81
N GLY A 144 -2.95 9.17 -16.17
CA GLY A 144 -3.26 7.83 -15.65
C GLY A 144 -2.94 6.71 -16.63
N ARG A 145 -1.83 6.80 -17.35
CA ARG A 145 -1.44 5.78 -18.32
C ARG A 145 -0.83 4.58 -17.58
N ASN A 146 -1.39 3.39 -17.78
CA ASN A 146 -0.74 2.14 -17.41
C ASN A 146 0.47 1.90 -18.33
N LEU A 147 1.64 1.73 -17.71
CA LEU A 147 2.94 1.51 -18.36
C LEU A 147 3.40 0.04 -18.27
N GLY A 148 2.73 -0.80 -17.49
CA GLY A 148 3.05 -2.20 -17.31
C GLY A 148 2.44 -2.78 -16.02
N CYS A 149 2.54 -4.11 -15.89
CA CYS A 149 2.14 -4.83 -14.68
C CYS A 149 3.36 -5.44 -14.00
N PHE A 150 3.32 -5.51 -12.68
CA PHE A 150 4.34 -6.11 -11.82
C PHE A 150 3.67 -7.15 -10.94
N HIS A 151 4.19 -8.37 -10.97
CA HIS A 151 3.97 -9.35 -9.92
C HIS A 151 5.06 -9.16 -8.88
N ILE A 152 4.67 -8.82 -7.66
CA ILE A 152 5.58 -8.51 -6.59
C ILE A 152 5.45 -9.60 -5.54
N ASP A 153 6.37 -10.57 -5.59
CA ASP A 153 6.40 -11.73 -4.72
C ASP A 153 6.78 -11.35 -3.28
N GLY A 154 6.08 -11.94 -2.32
CA GLY A 154 6.46 -11.93 -0.90
C GLY A 154 6.96 -13.30 -0.48
N GLU A 155 7.99 -13.34 0.37
CA GLU A 155 8.23 -14.53 1.18
C GLU A 155 7.17 -14.53 2.30
N TRP A 156 6.32 -15.57 2.32
CA TRP A 156 5.26 -15.77 3.32
C TRP A 156 5.74 -16.62 4.49
#